data_AF-A0A2G4JMC6-F1
#
_entry.id   AF-A0A2G4JMC6-F1
#
_cell.length_a   1.000
_cell.length_b   1.000
_cell.length_c   1.000
_cell.angle_alpha   90.00
_cell.angle_beta   90.00
_cell.angle_gamma   90.00
#
_symmetry.space_group_name_H-M   'P 1'
#
loop_
_entity.id
_entity.type
_entity.pdbx_description
1 polymer ?
#
loop_
_entity_poly.entity_id
_entity_poly.type
_entity_poly.pdbx_seq_one_letter_code
_entity_poly.pdbx_strand_id
1 'polypeptide(L)'
;MGDAGEGLIDAEARLQERMDELEESRKVAKDKGPKADPEFVRQTDSLRLARTELQRQLELTTHPVRREQIGHAVAEIERRLAEVGTKKKK
;
A
#
# COMPACT_ATOMS: atom_id res chain seq x y z
N MET A 1 37.14 -33.62 -31.99
CA MET A 1 37.27 -32.44 -31.12
C MET A 1 36.11 -31.53 -31.41
N GLY A 2 35.09 -31.58 -30.58
CA GLY A 2 33.89 -30.74 -30.60
C GLY A 2 33.42 -30.71 -29.16
N ASP A 3 33.36 -29.51 -28.63
CA ASP A 3 33.62 -29.15 -27.25
C ASP A 3 32.52 -29.62 -26.29
N ALA A 4 32.86 -30.48 -25.32
CA ALA A 4 31.96 -30.89 -24.24
C ALA A 4 31.85 -29.82 -23.13
N GLY A 5 32.52 -28.66 -23.29
CA GLY A 5 32.55 -27.55 -22.35
C GLY A 5 31.60 -26.39 -22.67
N GLU A 6 31.16 -26.21 -23.92
CA GLU A 6 30.33 -25.04 -24.29
C GLU A 6 28.93 -25.04 -23.66
N GLY A 7 28.34 -26.22 -23.39
CA GLY A 7 27.02 -26.32 -22.75
C GLY A 7 27.02 -26.15 -21.23
N LEU A 8 28.18 -26.33 -20.57
CA LEU A 8 28.32 -26.18 -19.12
C LEU A 8 28.46 -24.71 -18.73
N ILE A 9 29.18 -23.94 -19.55
CA ILE A 9 29.34 -22.49 -19.40
C ILE A 9 27.97 -21.79 -19.49
N ASP A 10 27.11 -22.26 -20.40
CA ASP A 10 25.73 -21.80 -20.58
C ASP A 10 24.78 -22.13 -19.42
N ALA A 11 24.99 -23.28 -18.76
CA ALA A 11 24.16 -23.70 -17.63
C ALA A 11 24.53 -22.96 -16.34
N GLU A 12 25.83 -22.72 -16.12
CA GLU A 12 26.34 -21.95 -14.99
C GLU A 12 25.98 -20.47 -15.14
N ALA A 13 26.08 -19.90 -16.35
CA ALA A 13 25.65 -18.53 -16.64
C ALA A 13 24.15 -18.33 -16.37
N ARG A 14 23.28 -19.24 -16.84
CA ARG A 14 21.83 -19.19 -16.56
C ARG A 14 21.50 -19.34 -15.07
N LEU A 15 22.27 -20.14 -14.34
CA LEU A 15 22.08 -20.28 -12.89
C LEU A 15 22.49 -18.99 -12.16
N GLN A 16 23.60 -18.37 -12.58
CA GLN A 16 24.08 -17.13 -12.01
C GLN A 16 23.09 -15.97 -12.25
N GLU A 17 22.56 -15.83 -13.46
CA GLU A 17 21.52 -14.84 -13.79
C GLU A 17 20.28 -15.01 -12.90
N ARG A 18 19.84 -16.26 -12.69
CA ARG A 18 18.73 -16.59 -11.78
C ARG A 18 19.03 -16.24 -10.32
N MET A 19 20.28 -16.43 -9.87
CA MET A 19 20.68 -16.07 -8.52
C MET A 19 20.74 -14.55 -8.35
N ASP A 20 21.22 -13.83 -9.35
CA ASP A 20 21.27 -12.37 -9.37
C ASP A 20 19.85 -11.77 -9.36
N GLU A 21 18.92 -12.30 -10.15
CA GLU A 21 17.49 -11.92 -10.11
C GLU A 21 16.85 -12.18 -8.73
N LEU A 22 17.19 -13.31 -8.10
CA LEU A 22 16.73 -13.65 -6.74
C LEU A 22 17.36 -12.73 -5.69
N GLU A 23 18.60 -12.32 -5.86
CA GLU A 23 19.25 -11.34 -4.98
C GLU A 23 18.66 -9.94 -5.15
N GLU A 24 18.41 -9.50 -6.38
CA GLU A 24 17.77 -8.22 -6.66
C GLU A 24 16.35 -8.16 -6.10
N SER A 25 15.55 -9.22 -6.29
CA SER A 25 14.23 -9.30 -5.68
C SER A 25 14.28 -9.30 -4.14
N ARG A 26 15.29 -9.96 -3.54
CA ARG A 26 15.55 -9.89 -2.09
C ARG A 26 15.98 -8.50 -1.64
N LYS A 27 16.82 -7.80 -2.43
CA LYS A 27 17.25 -6.42 -2.17
C LYS A 27 16.04 -5.51 -2.22
N VAL A 28 15.22 -5.53 -3.27
CA VAL A 28 13.97 -4.75 -3.39
C VAL A 28 12.99 -5.04 -2.25
N ALA A 29 12.86 -6.30 -1.81
CA ALA A 29 12.02 -6.66 -0.68
C ALA A 29 12.52 -6.10 0.65
N LYS A 30 13.85 -6.03 0.84
CA LYS A 30 14.52 -5.42 2.00
C LYS A 30 14.56 -3.89 1.94
N ASP A 31 14.55 -3.34 0.74
CA ASP A 31 14.64 -1.90 0.44
C ASP A 31 13.27 -1.23 0.37
N LYS A 32 12.20 -1.94 0.79
CA LYS A 32 10.98 -1.30 1.27
C LYS A 32 11.40 -0.49 2.49
N GLY A 33 11.71 0.79 2.26
CA GLY A 33 12.20 1.75 3.25
C GLY A 33 11.41 1.77 4.56
N PRO A 34 11.79 2.62 5.54
CA PRO A 34 11.31 2.50 6.91
C PRO A 34 9.81 2.24 6.96
N LYS A 35 9.42 1.07 7.49
CA LYS A 35 8.01 0.69 7.64
C LYS A 35 7.33 1.83 8.38
N ALA A 36 6.35 2.46 7.72
CA ALA A 36 5.55 3.48 8.37
C ALA A 36 5.02 2.92 9.71
N ASP A 37 4.92 3.78 10.71
CA ASP A 37 4.38 3.39 12.03
C ASP A 37 3.08 2.59 11.82
N PRO A 38 3.02 1.32 12.28
CA PRO A 38 1.88 0.44 12.03
C PRO A 38 0.57 1.02 12.58
N GLU A 39 0.62 1.79 13.69
CA GLU A 39 -0.56 2.43 14.24
C GLU A 39 -1.05 3.58 13.34
N PHE A 40 -0.12 4.36 12.79
CA PHE A 40 -0.44 5.40 11.82
C PHE A 40 -1.13 4.81 10.57
N VAL A 41 -0.59 3.72 10.04
CA VAL A 41 -1.16 3.03 8.86
C VAL A 41 -2.56 2.53 9.20
N ARG A 42 -2.71 1.82 10.32
CA ARG A 42 -4.00 1.29 10.79
C ARG A 42 -5.05 2.40 10.95
N GLN A 43 -4.68 3.51 11.60
CA GLN A 43 -5.58 4.63 11.83
C GLN A 43 -6.01 5.28 10.52
N THR A 44 -5.07 5.51 9.61
CA THR A 44 -5.35 6.15 8.31
C THR A 44 -6.28 5.28 7.46
N ASP A 45 -6.02 3.98 7.39
CA ASP A 45 -6.82 3.06 6.58
C ASP A 45 -8.22 2.87 7.18
N SER A 46 -8.34 2.83 8.50
CA SER A 46 -9.63 2.79 9.20
C SER A 46 -10.48 4.03 8.89
N LEU A 47 -9.88 5.21 8.90
CA LEU A 47 -10.56 6.47 8.55
C LEU A 47 -10.97 6.50 7.06
N ARG A 48 -10.13 5.99 6.16
CA ARG A 48 -10.45 5.88 4.73
C ARG A 48 -11.64 4.95 4.49
N LEU A 49 -11.65 3.78 5.12
CA LEU A 49 -12.77 2.84 5.03
C LEU A 49 -14.08 3.47 5.54
N ALA A 50 -14.02 4.13 6.70
CA ALA A 50 -15.18 4.81 7.27
C ALA A 50 -15.69 5.95 6.36
N ARG A 51 -14.80 6.72 5.73
CA ARG A 51 -15.17 7.75 4.74
C ARG A 51 -15.92 7.12 3.56
N THR A 52 -15.36 6.08 2.94
CA THR A 52 -15.97 5.39 1.80
C THR A 52 -17.36 4.88 2.12
N GLU A 53 -17.53 4.24 3.28
CA GLU A 53 -18.83 3.71 3.69
C GLU A 53 -19.86 4.83 3.95
N LEU A 54 -19.48 5.91 4.63
CA LEU A 54 -20.39 7.03 4.87
C LEU A 54 -20.76 7.78 3.57
N GLN A 55 -19.83 7.90 2.62
CA GLN A 55 -20.12 8.45 1.30
C GLN A 55 -21.14 7.59 0.55
N ARG A 56 -20.98 6.26 0.56
CA ARG A 56 -21.96 5.33 0.00
C ARG A 56 -23.33 5.47 0.67
N GLN A 57 -23.37 5.58 2.00
CA GLN A 57 -24.63 5.80 2.72
C GLN A 57 -25.28 7.14 2.34
N LEU A 58 -24.47 8.20 2.15
CA LEU A 58 -24.96 9.52 1.75
C LEU A 58 -25.65 9.49 0.39
N GLU A 59 -25.08 8.76 -0.57
CA GLU A 59 -25.64 8.58 -1.91
C GLU A 59 -27.00 7.87 -1.89
N LEU A 60 -27.15 6.87 -1.02
CA LEU A 60 -28.35 6.05 -0.92
C LEU A 60 -29.43 6.62 0.03
N THR A 61 -29.07 7.59 0.89
CA THR A 61 -29.99 8.13 1.90
C THR A 61 -30.94 9.15 1.30
N THR A 62 -32.24 8.89 1.45
CA THR A 62 -33.33 9.77 0.99
C THR A 62 -33.85 10.71 2.08
N HIS A 63 -33.74 10.34 3.36
CA HIS A 63 -34.24 11.15 4.47
C HIS A 63 -33.35 12.39 4.70
N PRO A 64 -33.90 13.63 4.64
CA PRO A 64 -33.11 14.86 4.57
C PRO A 64 -32.23 15.07 5.80
N VAL A 65 -32.80 14.96 7.00
CA VAL A 65 -32.04 15.10 8.26
C VAL A 65 -30.95 14.03 8.38
N ARG A 66 -31.20 12.82 7.89
CA ARG A 66 -30.21 11.75 7.95
C ARG A 66 -29.06 12.01 6.98
N ARG A 67 -29.36 12.56 5.81
CA ARG A 67 -28.38 12.99 4.81
C ARG A 67 -27.48 14.09 5.38
N GLU A 68 -28.03 15.07 6.09
CA GLU A 68 -27.26 16.11 6.78
C GLU A 68 -26.33 15.52 7.86
N GLN A 69 -26.85 14.64 8.71
CA GLN A 69 -26.06 13.95 9.74
C GLN A 69 -24.89 13.16 9.15
N ILE A 70 -25.13 12.40 8.08
CA ILE A 70 -24.07 11.66 7.39
C ILE A 70 -23.07 12.63 6.75
N GLY A 71 -23.53 13.74 6.16
CA GLY A 71 -22.67 14.79 5.64
C GLY A 71 -21.73 15.38 6.70
N HIS A 72 -22.24 15.67 7.89
CA HIS A 72 -21.41 16.12 9.01
C HIS A 72 -20.39 15.07 9.45
N ALA A 73 -20.78 13.79 9.48
CA ALA A 73 -19.87 12.70 9.81
C ALA A 73 -18.74 12.53 8.77
N VAL A 74 -19.04 12.67 7.47
CA VAL A 74 -18.03 12.66 6.40
C VAL A 74 -17.05 13.82 6.59
N ALA A 75 -17.55 15.04 6.82
CA ALA A 75 -16.69 16.21 7.02
C ALA A 75 -15.76 16.04 8.24
N GLU A 76 -16.26 15.45 9.33
CA GLU A 76 -15.45 15.15 10.50
C GLU A 76 -14.32 14.14 10.21
N ILE A 77 -14.60 13.08 9.43
CA ILE A 77 -13.57 12.13 9.03
C ILE A 77 -12.51 12.80 8.15
N GLU A 78 -12.91 13.67 7.24
CA GLU A 78 -11.98 14.42 6.38
C GLU A 78 -11.06 15.33 7.21
N ARG A 79 -11.58 15.99 8.25
CA ARG A 79 -10.74 16.74 9.21
C ARG A 79 -9.72 15.84 9.89
N ARG A 80 -10.15 14.69 10.42
CA ARG A 80 -9.26 13.74 11.10
C ARG A 80 -8.18 13.16 10.16
N LEU A 81 -8.52 12.87 8.91
CA LEU A 81 -7.56 12.43 7.91
C LEU A 81 -6.49 13.50 7.64
N ALA A 82 -6.90 14.77 7.55
CA ALA A 82 -5.95 15.88 7.41
C ALA A 82 -5.04 15.99 8.65
N GLU A 83 -5.59 15.91 9.86
CA GLU A 83 -4.81 15.95 11.11
C GLU A 83 -3.78 14.81 11.18
N VAL A 84 -4.18 13.58 10.86
CA VAL A 84 -3.28 12.42 10.83
C VAL A 84 -2.15 12.65 9.81
N GLY A 85 -2.47 13.17 8.62
CA GLY A 85 -1.49 13.56 7.60
C GLY A 85 -0.49 14.63 8.07
N THR A 86 -0.93 15.59 8.89
CA THR A 86 -0.02 16.59 9.49
C THR A 86 0.88 16.01 10.58
N LYS A 87 0.38 15.07 11.39
CA LYS A 87 1.16 14.42 12.46
C LYS A 87 2.31 13.58 11.92
N LYS A 88 2.16 12.95 10.74
CA LYS A 88 3.25 12.23 10.07
C LYS A 88 4.42 13.13 9.62
N LYS A 89 4.16 14.41 9.37
CA LYS A 89 5.18 15.37 8.88
C LYS A 89 5.99 16.02 10.01
N LYS A 90 5.58 15.86 11.27
CA LYS A 90 6.31 16.33 12.46
C LYS A 90 7.15 15.19 13.01
#